data_AF-A0A136N8L0-F1
#
_entry.id   AF-A0A136N8L0-F1
#
_cell.length_a   1.000
_cell.length_b   1.000
_cell.length_c   1.000
_cell.angle_alpha   90.00
_cell.angle_beta   90.00
_cell.angle_gamma   90.00
#
_symmetry.space_group_name_H-M   'P 1'
#
loop_
_entity.id
_entity.type
_entity.pdbx_description
1 polymer ?
#
loop_
_entity_poly.entity_id
_entity_poly.type
_entity_poly.pdbx_seq_one_letter_code
_entity_poly.pdbx_strand_id
1 'polypeptide(L)'
;KIKTEISNHWQKESRIYLHNELFDKLIHDTNIELPQTFLKRWLSISGEENKPMELVEKEYPTYEKQIKWQLITEKIIHDHKVEVRNEEMEMAAKMQVINYFAQYGQTPSVDEEWIDEFAKKQLGDKKFSEQLYHQILTDKIFYTIDNLINLQETEINREDFIKAAQEQSKHDHHDHDHHDHDHGHHH
;
A
#
# COMPACT_ATOMS: atom_id res chain seq x y z
N LYS A 1 -23.45 8.32 -16.01
CA LYS A 1 -22.68 9.08 -14.98
C LYS A 1 -22.77 8.35 -13.65
N ILE A 2 -23.88 8.41 -12.91
CA ILE A 2 -24.05 7.71 -11.61
C ILE A 2 -23.72 6.20 -11.65
N LYS A 3 -24.25 5.44 -12.62
CA LYS A 3 -23.95 3.99 -12.73
C LYS A 3 -22.45 3.70 -12.94
N THR A 4 -21.77 4.54 -13.73
CA THR A 4 -20.34 4.41 -14.00
C THR A 4 -19.51 4.74 -12.76
N GLU A 5 -19.89 5.80 -12.04
CA GLU A 5 -19.25 6.18 -10.78
C GLU A 5 -19.38 5.08 -9.72
N ILE A 6 -20.58 4.50 -9.57
CA ILE A 6 -20.81 3.36 -8.67
C ILE A 6 -19.95 2.16 -9.09
N SER A 7 -19.90 1.84 -10.39
CA SER A 7 -19.07 0.74 -10.89
C SER A 7 -17.59 0.94 -10.60
N ASN A 8 -17.06 2.14 -10.87
CA ASN A 8 -15.65 2.46 -10.63
C ASN A 8 -15.31 2.41 -9.14
N HIS A 9 -16.22 2.87 -8.27
CA HIS A 9 -16.06 2.76 -6.83
C HIS A 9 -15.94 1.29 -6.39
N TRP A 10 -16.89 0.43 -6.77
CA TRP A 10 -16.85 -0.99 -6.38
C TRP A 10 -15.67 -1.75 -6.99
N GLN A 11 -15.24 -1.42 -8.20
CA GLN A 11 -14.02 -1.98 -8.78
C GLN A 11 -12.79 -1.62 -7.95
N LYS A 12 -12.71 -0.38 -7.45
CA LYS A 12 -11.62 0.05 -6.58
C LYS A 12 -11.65 -0.69 -5.23
N GLU A 13 -12.82 -0.78 -4.59
CA GLU A 13 -12.96 -1.49 -3.31
C GLU A 13 -12.62 -2.97 -3.45
N SER A 14 -13.11 -3.64 -4.51
CA SER A 14 -12.79 -5.04 -4.80
C SER A 14 -11.30 -5.25 -5.04
N ARG A 15 -10.63 -4.32 -5.74
CA ARG A 15 -9.17 -4.38 -5.94
C ARG A 15 -8.40 -4.23 -4.63
N ILE A 16 -8.81 -3.32 -3.75
CA ILE A 16 -8.19 -3.14 -2.43
C ILE A 16 -8.30 -4.43 -1.61
N TYR A 17 -9.49 -5.02 -1.56
CA TYR A 17 -9.73 -6.29 -0.87
C TYR A 17 -8.82 -7.42 -1.40
N LEU A 18 -8.76 -7.58 -2.73
CA LEU A 18 -7.89 -8.57 -3.38
C LEU A 18 -6.41 -8.33 -3.05
N HIS A 19 -5.94 -7.09 -3.10
CA HIS A 19 -4.54 -6.77 -2.81
C HIS A 19 -4.17 -7.11 -1.35
N ASN A 20 -5.07 -6.85 -0.40
CA ASN A 20 -4.87 -7.24 0.99
C ASN A 20 -4.87 -8.77 1.16
N GLU A 21 -5.75 -9.49 0.44
CA GLU A 21 -5.77 -10.97 0.51
C GLU A 21 -4.48 -11.55 -0.06
N LEU A 22 -3.98 -10.96 -1.15
CA LEU A 22 -2.71 -11.34 -1.75
C LEU A 22 -1.55 -11.08 -0.79
N PHE A 23 -1.54 -9.94 -0.09
CA PHE A 23 -0.53 -9.63 0.90
C PHE A 23 -0.49 -10.70 2.00
N ASP A 24 -1.63 -10.97 2.65
CA ASP A 24 -1.73 -11.97 3.71
C ASP A 24 -1.30 -13.35 3.23
N LYS A 25 -1.82 -13.77 2.07
CA LYS A 25 -1.53 -15.07 1.50
C LYS A 25 -0.07 -15.24 1.15
N LEU A 26 0.54 -14.25 0.48
CA LEU A 26 1.95 -14.31 0.10
C LEU A 26 2.86 -14.35 1.32
N ILE A 27 2.54 -13.62 2.40
CA ILE A 27 3.33 -13.65 3.64
C ILE A 27 3.20 -14.98 4.37
N HIS A 28 2.00 -15.56 4.43
CA HIS A 28 1.77 -16.82 5.13
C HIS A 28 2.27 -18.04 4.36
N ASP A 29 2.07 -18.09 3.04
CA ASP A 29 2.40 -19.25 2.22
C ASP A 29 3.88 -19.27 1.78
N THR A 30 4.58 -18.12 1.83
CA THR A 30 6.01 -18.06 1.49
C THR A 30 6.88 -18.35 2.70
N ASN A 31 7.59 -19.48 2.66
CA ASN A 31 8.56 -19.82 3.71
C ASN A 31 9.82 -18.95 3.60
N ILE A 32 9.92 -17.93 4.47
CA ILE A 32 11.08 -17.04 4.58
C ILE A 32 11.65 -17.16 5.99
N GLU A 33 12.88 -17.64 6.11
CA GLU A 33 13.61 -17.70 7.38
C GLU A 33 14.26 -16.35 7.67
N LEU A 34 13.78 -15.67 8.71
CA LEU A 34 14.31 -14.38 9.13
C LEU A 34 15.14 -14.50 10.42
N PRO A 35 16.25 -13.75 10.55
CA PRO A 35 17.09 -13.77 11.75
C PRO A 35 16.44 -12.98 12.89
N GLN A 36 15.46 -13.59 13.56
CA GLN A 36 14.59 -12.93 14.54
C GLN A 36 15.34 -12.15 15.63
N THR A 37 16.39 -12.74 16.22
CA THR A 37 17.18 -12.07 17.27
C THR A 37 17.86 -10.80 16.76
N PHE A 38 18.38 -10.82 15.53
CA PHE A 38 18.99 -9.65 14.91
C PHE A 38 17.95 -8.58 14.63
N LEU A 39 16.82 -8.96 14.03
CA LEU A 39 15.76 -8.03 13.65
C LEU A 39 15.10 -7.36 14.86
N LYS A 40 14.87 -8.09 15.96
CA LYS A 40 14.39 -7.51 17.23
C LYS A 40 15.38 -6.50 17.80
N ARG A 41 16.67 -6.84 17.81
CA ARG A 41 17.71 -5.92 18.25
C ARG A 41 17.78 -4.69 17.35
N TRP A 42 17.67 -4.86 16.04
CA TRP A 42 17.64 -3.78 15.08
C TRP A 42 16.44 -2.85 15.32
N LEU A 43 15.24 -3.41 15.47
CA LEU A 43 14.02 -2.66 15.79
C LEU A 43 14.13 -1.86 17.10
N SER A 44 14.88 -2.37 18.08
CA SER A 44 15.17 -1.63 19.31
C SER A 44 16.00 -0.38 19.06
N ILE A 45 17.01 -0.44 18.19
CA ILE A 45 18.02 0.62 18.03
C ILE A 45 17.83 1.52 16.80
N SER A 46 16.88 1.21 15.92
CA SER A 46 16.70 1.90 14.64
C SER A 46 16.02 3.28 14.75
N GLY A 47 15.49 3.62 15.93
CA GLY A 47 14.86 4.91 16.20
C GLY A 47 15.83 5.98 16.74
N GLU A 48 15.32 7.17 17.03
CA GLU A 48 16.10 8.22 17.72
C GLU A 48 16.48 7.79 19.15
N GLU A 49 15.62 7.00 19.81
CA GLU A 49 15.87 6.39 21.11
C GLU A 49 15.67 4.88 21.06
N ASN A 50 16.37 4.16 21.96
CA ASN A 50 16.26 2.72 22.06
C ASN A 50 14.87 2.32 22.59
N LYS A 51 14.13 1.51 21.82
CA LYS A 51 12.85 0.96 22.26
C LYS A 51 13.05 -0.12 23.32
N PRO A 52 12.27 -0.12 24.42
CA PRO A 52 12.26 -1.21 25.40
C PRO A 52 11.91 -2.55 24.75
N MET A 53 12.48 -3.65 25.25
CA MET A 53 12.27 -4.97 24.65
C MET A 53 10.80 -5.41 24.68
N GLU A 54 10.03 -5.00 25.70
CA GLU A 54 8.59 -5.27 25.77
C GLU A 54 7.84 -4.67 24.57
N LEU A 55 8.18 -3.43 24.18
CA LEU A 55 7.61 -2.79 23.01
C LEU A 55 8.08 -3.47 21.72
N VAL A 56 9.35 -3.88 21.66
CA VAL A 56 9.89 -4.62 20.51
C VAL A 56 9.16 -5.93 20.31
N GLU A 57 8.92 -6.71 21.36
CA GLU A 57 8.17 -7.97 21.27
C GLU A 57 6.74 -7.76 20.76
N LYS A 58 6.11 -6.64 21.17
CA LYS A 58 4.77 -6.26 20.69
C LYS A 58 4.76 -5.86 19.21
N GLU A 59 5.73 -5.06 18.77
CA GLU A 59 5.79 -4.54 17.40
C GLU A 59 6.42 -5.53 16.40
N TYR A 60 7.16 -6.53 16.89
CA TYR A 60 7.92 -7.44 16.05
C TYR A 60 7.07 -8.21 15.03
N PRO A 61 5.87 -8.75 15.35
CA PRO A 61 5.05 -9.45 14.36
C PRO A 61 4.70 -8.58 13.14
N THR A 62 4.30 -7.32 13.35
CA THR A 62 4.02 -6.37 12.27
C THR A 62 5.29 -6.05 11.49
N TYR A 63 6.40 -5.80 12.18
CA TYR A 63 7.68 -5.54 11.53
C TYR A 63 8.16 -6.74 10.68
N GLU A 64 7.97 -7.96 11.18
CA GLU A 64 8.30 -9.19 10.46
C GLU A 64 7.49 -9.32 9.16
N LYS A 65 6.17 -9.08 9.22
CA LYS A 65 5.29 -9.06 8.04
C LYS A 65 5.78 -8.05 7.00
N GLN A 66 6.16 -6.83 7.44
CA GLN A 66 6.70 -5.80 6.54
C GLN A 66 8.01 -6.23 5.86
N ILE A 67 8.94 -6.84 6.61
CA ILE A 67 10.19 -7.35 6.04
C ILE A 67 9.94 -8.49 5.04
N LYS A 68 9.04 -9.42 5.36
CA LYS A 68 8.64 -10.49 4.43
C LYS A 68 8.07 -9.93 3.14
N TRP A 69 7.15 -8.97 3.25
CA TRP A 69 6.58 -8.29 2.09
C TRP A 69 7.63 -7.59 1.24
N GLN A 70 8.58 -6.88 1.88
CA GLN A 70 9.68 -6.25 1.17
C GLN A 70 10.48 -7.30 0.38
N LEU A 71 10.86 -8.41 1.00
CA LEU A 71 11.64 -9.47 0.34
C LEU A 71 10.87 -10.12 -0.82
N ILE A 72 9.57 -10.37 -0.65
CA ILE A 72 8.69 -10.91 -1.70
C ILE A 72 8.63 -9.95 -2.89
N THR A 73 8.37 -8.67 -2.62
CA THR A 73 8.25 -7.66 -3.68
C THR A 73 9.58 -7.42 -4.38
N GLU A 74 10.70 -7.38 -3.67
CA GLU A 74 12.05 -7.33 -4.26
C GLU A 74 12.32 -8.53 -5.18
N LYS A 75 11.89 -9.73 -4.78
CA LYS A 75 12.02 -10.93 -5.63
C LYS A 75 11.20 -10.80 -6.92
N ILE A 76 9.96 -10.31 -6.83
CA ILE A 76 9.09 -10.07 -7.99
C ILE A 76 9.72 -9.03 -8.92
N ILE A 77 10.19 -7.91 -8.36
CA ILE A 77 10.86 -6.84 -9.11
C ILE A 77 12.02 -7.42 -9.91
N HIS A 78 12.89 -8.18 -9.24
CA HIS A 78 14.08 -8.76 -9.86
C HIS A 78 13.74 -9.78 -10.94
N ASP A 79 12.87 -10.75 -10.63
CA ASP A 79 12.56 -11.87 -11.52
C ASP A 79 11.80 -11.45 -12.77
N HIS A 80 10.89 -10.46 -12.62
CA HIS A 80 10.05 -9.97 -13.70
C HIS A 80 10.56 -8.66 -14.32
N LYS A 81 11.72 -8.16 -13.87
CA LYS A 81 12.35 -6.93 -14.35
C LYS A 81 11.37 -5.74 -14.31
N VAL A 82 10.69 -5.62 -13.17
CA VAL A 82 9.75 -4.51 -12.95
C VAL A 82 10.55 -3.24 -12.74
N GLU A 83 10.41 -2.29 -13.65
CA GLU A 83 11.14 -1.02 -13.62
C GLU A 83 10.18 0.14 -13.85
N VAL A 84 10.31 1.21 -13.07
CA VAL A 84 9.56 2.46 -13.33
C VAL A 84 10.36 3.30 -14.30
N ARG A 85 9.74 3.66 -15.42
CA ARG A 85 10.35 4.50 -16.46
C ARG A 85 10.08 5.98 -16.19
N ASN A 86 10.99 6.83 -16.64
CA ASN A 86 10.81 8.29 -16.53
C ASN A 86 9.52 8.78 -17.22
N GLU A 87 9.16 8.19 -18.35
CA GLU A 87 7.91 8.51 -19.06
C GLU A 87 6.66 8.22 -18.20
N GLU A 88 6.68 7.15 -17.42
CA GLU A 88 5.60 6.79 -16.50
C GLU A 88 5.52 7.80 -15.35
N MET A 89 6.66 8.25 -14.83
CA MET A 89 6.73 9.31 -13.81
C MET A 89 6.16 10.63 -14.33
N GLU A 90 6.55 11.04 -15.52
CA GLU A 90 6.04 12.26 -16.17
C GLU A 90 4.53 12.18 -16.39
N MET A 91 4.04 11.09 -16.97
CA MET A 91 2.61 10.90 -17.21
C MET A 91 1.80 10.89 -15.91
N ALA A 92 2.28 10.19 -14.88
CA ALA A 92 1.59 10.11 -13.60
C ALA A 92 1.58 11.47 -12.87
N ALA A 93 2.68 12.23 -12.91
CA ALA A 93 2.74 13.57 -12.35
C ALA A 93 1.75 14.51 -13.04
N LYS A 94 1.71 14.52 -14.39
CA LYS A 94 0.72 15.29 -15.16
C LYS A 94 -0.72 14.92 -14.78
N MET A 95 -1.01 13.63 -14.65
CA MET A 95 -2.33 13.14 -14.23
C MET A 95 -2.72 13.61 -12.83
N GLN A 96 -1.79 13.65 -11.87
CA GLN A 96 -2.06 14.19 -10.54
C GLN A 96 -2.41 15.68 -10.58
N VAL A 97 -1.70 16.46 -11.41
CA VAL A 97 -1.98 17.89 -11.61
C VAL A 97 -3.38 18.08 -12.19
N ILE A 98 -3.71 17.36 -13.27
CA ILE A 98 -5.04 17.42 -13.89
C ILE A 98 -6.13 17.05 -12.88
N ASN A 99 -5.94 15.96 -12.14
CA ASN A 99 -6.90 15.50 -11.14
C ASN A 99 -7.08 16.49 -10.00
N TYR A 100 -6.00 17.17 -9.56
CA TYR A 100 -6.08 18.22 -8.55
C TYR A 100 -6.98 19.37 -9.02
N PHE A 101 -6.78 19.89 -10.23
CA PHE A 101 -7.59 21.00 -10.75
C PHE A 101 -9.02 20.60 -11.13
N ALA A 102 -9.21 19.38 -11.61
CA ALA A 102 -10.54 18.84 -11.91
C ALA A 102 -11.46 18.84 -10.67
N GLN A 103 -10.90 18.55 -9.48
CA GLN A 103 -11.64 18.56 -8.22
C GLN A 103 -12.14 19.96 -7.81
N TYR A 104 -11.44 21.01 -8.22
CA TYR A 104 -11.84 22.41 -7.99
C TYR A 104 -12.69 22.99 -9.12
N GLY A 105 -13.16 22.15 -10.06
CA GLY A 105 -13.98 22.59 -11.19
C GLY A 105 -13.20 23.39 -12.25
N GLN A 106 -11.87 23.34 -12.24
CA GLN A 106 -10.98 24.08 -13.14
C GLN A 106 -10.42 23.21 -14.29
N THR A 107 -11.28 22.42 -14.92
CA THR A 107 -10.92 21.70 -16.15
C THR A 107 -12.00 22.00 -17.19
N PRO A 108 -11.73 22.61 -18.36
CA PRO A 108 -10.49 22.54 -19.16
C PRO A 108 -10.10 23.88 -19.86
N SER A 109 -9.06 24.54 -19.38
CA SER A 109 -8.23 25.45 -20.20
C SER A 109 -6.85 25.62 -19.59
N VAL A 110 -6.41 24.61 -18.84
CA VAL A 110 -5.04 24.59 -18.36
C VAL A 110 -4.19 24.23 -19.58
N ASP A 111 -3.35 25.16 -19.99
CA ASP A 111 -2.42 24.99 -21.10
C ASP A 111 -1.59 23.72 -20.88
N GLU A 112 -1.49 22.87 -21.91
CA GLU A 112 -0.72 21.63 -21.85
C GLU A 112 0.75 21.92 -21.55
N GLU A 113 1.28 23.02 -22.08
CA GLU A 113 2.65 23.47 -21.77
C GLU A 113 2.80 23.80 -20.27
N TRP A 114 1.79 24.42 -19.68
CA TRP A 114 1.81 24.72 -18.24
C TRP A 114 1.74 23.46 -17.38
N ILE A 115 0.91 22.48 -17.76
CA ILE A 115 0.82 21.19 -17.06
C ILE A 115 2.18 20.50 -17.08
N ASP A 116 2.84 20.51 -18.23
CA ASP A 116 4.14 19.90 -18.44
C ASP A 116 5.22 20.56 -17.58
N GLU A 117 5.29 21.90 -17.57
CA GLU A 117 6.22 22.63 -16.73
C GLU A 117 5.98 22.41 -15.24
N PHE A 118 4.71 22.42 -14.82
CA PHE A 118 4.36 22.19 -13.42
C PHE A 118 4.69 20.76 -12.98
N ALA A 119 4.35 19.75 -13.79
CA ALA A 119 4.67 18.36 -13.52
C ALA A 119 6.19 18.14 -13.41
N LYS A 120 6.98 18.71 -14.33
CA LYS A 120 8.46 18.67 -14.25
C LYS A 120 8.99 19.33 -12.98
N LYS A 121 8.41 20.46 -12.58
CA LYS A 121 8.78 21.14 -11.33
C LYS A 121 8.47 20.27 -10.11
N GLN A 122 7.31 19.62 -10.06
CA GLN A 122 6.94 18.71 -8.98
C GLN A 122 7.87 17.48 -8.92
N LEU A 123 8.21 16.89 -10.07
CA LEU A 123 9.17 15.79 -10.15
C LEU A 123 10.58 16.17 -9.70
N GLY A 124 10.92 17.47 -9.72
CA GLY A 124 12.15 17.99 -9.13
C GLY A 124 12.15 17.98 -7.59
N ASP A 125 10.98 17.90 -6.95
CA ASP A 125 10.89 17.66 -5.51
C ASP A 125 11.16 16.19 -5.21
N LYS A 126 12.25 15.94 -4.46
CA LYS A 126 12.72 14.59 -4.17
C LYS A 126 11.66 13.75 -3.45
N LYS A 127 10.95 14.34 -2.48
CA LYS A 127 9.95 13.61 -1.70
C LYS A 127 8.76 13.22 -2.58
N PHE A 128 8.27 14.15 -3.39
CA PHE A 128 7.20 13.87 -4.35
C PHE A 128 7.60 12.80 -5.35
N SER A 129 8.79 12.92 -5.94
CA SER A 129 9.31 11.97 -6.92
C SER A 129 9.47 10.56 -6.33
N GLU A 130 10.05 10.44 -5.12
CA GLU A 130 10.16 9.16 -4.41
C GLU A 130 8.78 8.54 -4.13
N GLN A 131 7.83 9.34 -3.62
CA GLN A 131 6.47 8.86 -3.34
C GLN A 131 5.76 8.37 -4.61
N LEU A 132 5.86 9.13 -5.70
CA LEU A 132 5.25 8.77 -6.98
C LEU A 132 5.90 7.52 -7.57
N TYR A 133 7.23 7.40 -7.49
CA TYR A 133 7.96 6.21 -7.91
C TYR A 133 7.47 4.97 -7.16
N HIS A 134 7.39 5.03 -5.81
CA HIS A 134 6.92 3.91 -5.01
C HIS A 134 5.47 3.54 -5.32
N GLN A 135 4.61 4.52 -5.60
CA GLN A 135 3.23 4.28 -6.01
C GLN A 135 3.19 3.50 -7.34
N ILE A 136 3.88 3.99 -8.37
CA ILE A 136 3.91 3.32 -9.69
C ILE A 136 4.53 1.93 -9.57
N LEU A 137 5.61 1.78 -8.81
CA LEU A 137 6.25 0.48 -8.59
C LEU A 137 5.28 -0.50 -7.94
N THR A 138 4.54 -0.07 -6.92
CA THR A 138 3.54 -0.89 -6.23
C THR A 138 2.45 -1.34 -7.19
N ASP A 139 1.90 -0.42 -7.99
CA ASP A 139 0.88 -0.74 -8.99
C ASP A 139 1.40 -1.78 -10.00
N LYS A 140 2.65 -1.66 -10.44
CA LYS A 140 3.27 -2.61 -11.37
C LYS A 140 3.55 -3.98 -10.75
N ILE A 141 3.91 -4.02 -9.46
CA ILE A 141 4.05 -5.28 -8.73
C ILE A 141 2.71 -6.01 -8.68
N PHE A 142 1.63 -5.33 -8.27
CA PHE A 142 0.31 -5.95 -8.22
C PHE A 142 -0.18 -6.37 -9.60
N TYR A 143 0.04 -5.55 -10.63
CA TYR A 143 -0.23 -5.95 -12.01
C TYR A 143 0.55 -7.20 -12.42
N THR A 144 1.81 -7.32 -11.99
CA THR A 144 2.62 -8.51 -12.27
C THR A 144 2.04 -9.73 -11.55
N ILE A 145 1.69 -9.61 -10.27
CA ILE A 145 1.07 -10.67 -9.48
C ILE A 145 -0.26 -11.11 -10.12
N ASP A 146 -1.14 -10.17 -10.50
CA ASP A 146 -2.42 -10.43 -11.16
C ASP A 146 -2.26 -11.28 -12.43
N ASN A 147 -1.15 -11.12 -13.17
CA ASN A 147 -0.85 -11.90 -14.37
C ASN A 147 -0.21 -13.28 -14.11
N LEU A 148 0.26 -13.53 -12.89
CA LEU A 148 0.87 -14.80 -12.49
C LEU A 148 -0.11 -15.72 -11.78
N ILE A 149 -1.12 -15.16 -11.14
CA ILE A 149 -2.12 -15.90 -10.36
C ILE A 149 -3.33 -16.26 -11.21
N ASN A 150 -4.05 -17.29 -10.77
CA ASN A 150 -5.37 -17.61 -11.29
C ASN A 150 -6.41 -17.12 -10.29
N LEU A 151 -7.12 -16.05 -10.63
CA LEU A 151 -8.17 -15.48 -9.79
C LEU A 151 -9.42 -16.37 -9.83
N GLN A 152 -9.97 -16.68 -8.66
CA GLN A 152 -11.28 -17.30 -8.55
C GLN A 152 -12.32 -16.21 -8.32
N GLU A 153 -13.16 -15.95 -9.33
CA GLU A 153 -14.27 -15.01 -9.19
C GLU A 153 -15.40 -15.64 -8.35
N THR A 154 -15.82 -14.92 -7.32
CA THR A 154 -16.95 -15.31 -6.47
C THR A 154 -17.99 -14.19 -6.46
N GLU A 155 -19.25 -14.56 -6.62
CA GLU A 155 -20.35 -13.59 -6.52
C GLU A 155 -20.67 -13.36 -5.03
N ILE A 156 -20.57 -12.11 -4.61
CA ILE A 156 -20.86 -11.68 -3.23
C ILE A 156 -21.78 -10.44 -3.28
N ASN A 157 -22.75 -10.39 -2.37
CA ASN A 157 -23.59 -9.20 -2.25
C ASN A 157 -22.84 -8.08 -1.52
N ARG A 158 -23.36 -6.86 -1.63
CA ARG A 158 -22.72 -5.67 -1.06
C ARG A 158 -22.49 -5.77 0.46
N GLU A 159 -23.50 -6.21 1.19
CA GLU A 159 -23.45 -6.21 2.66
C GLU A 159 -22.39 -7.19 3.16
N ASP A 160 -22.32 -8.36 2.55
CA ASP A 160 -21.36 -9.38 2.91
C ASP A 160 -19.95 -9.02 2.44
N PHE A 161 -19.80 -8.34 1.30
CA PHE A 161 -18.51 -7.79 0.89
C PHE A 161 -17.99 -6.74 1.88
N ILE A 162 -18.84 -5.81 2.32
CA ILE A 162 -18.45 -4.80 3.31
C ILE A 162 -18.00 -5.48 4.60
N LYS A 163 -18.73 -6.50 5.08
CA LYS A 163 -18.32 -7.26 6.28
C LYS A 163 -16.98 -7.96 6.06
N ALA A 164 -16.80 -8.66 4.95
CA ALA A 164 -15.56 -9.35 4.63
C ALA A 164 -14.37 -8.38 4.57
N ALA A 165 -14.53 -7.24 3.91
CA ALA A 165 -13.50 -6.20 3.84
C ALA A 165 -13.19 -5.57 5.21
N GLN A 166 -14.20 -5.40 6.07
CA GLN A 166 -14.02 -4.94 7.45
C GLN A 166 -13.34 -5.98 8.34
N GLU A 167 -13.63 -7.26 8.17
CA GLU A 167 -12.99 -8.35 8.92
C GLU A 167 -11.52 -8.47 8.54
N GLN A 168 -11.21 -8.36 7.25
CA GLN A 168 -9.84 -8.33 6.75
C GLN A 168 -9.06 -7.13 7.29
N SER A 169 -9.61 -5.92 7.19
CA SER A 169 -8.94 -4.72 7.73
C SER A 169 -8.79 -4.77 9.25
N LYS A 170 -9.74 -5.40 9.96
CA LYS A 170 -9.60 -5.68 11.39
C LYS A 170 -8.52 -6.71 11.69
N HIS A 171 -8.23 -7.66 10.81
CA HIS A 171 -7.12 -8.57 10.99
C HIS A 171 -5.78 -7.84 10.85
N ASP A 172 -5.70 -6.85 9.95
CA ASP A 172 -4.57 -5.92 9.85
C ASP A 172 -4.48 -4.95 11.05
N HIS A 173 -5.61 -4.56 11.63
CA HIS A 173 -5.69 -3.60 12.75
C HIS A 173 -5.73 -4.23 14.17
N HIS A 174 -6.12 -5.48 14.36
CA HIS A 174 -6.11 -6.14 15.69
C HIS A 174 -4.69 -6.53 16.13
N ASP A 175 -3.73 -6.60 15.20
CA ASP A 175 -2.29 -6.56 15.54
C ASP A 175 -1.85 -5.15 16.01
N HIS A 176 -2.68 -4.11 15.82
CA HIS A 176 -2.39 -2.73 16.19
C HIS A 176 -3.17 -2.22 17.43
N ASP A 177 -4.38 -2.72 17.74
CA ASP A 177 -5.26 -2.16 18.78
C ASP A 177 -5.73 -3.18 19.84
N HIS A 178 -4.80 -3.79 20.58
CA HIS A 178 -5.07 -4.20 21.97
C HIS A 178 -4.46 -3.20 22.94
N HIS A 179 -5.12 -2.05 23.08
CA HIS A 179 -5.06 -1.20 24.27
C HIS A 179 -6.46 -0.65 24.56
N ASP A 180 -7.34 -1.51 25.08
CA ASP A 180 -8.35 -1.02 26.01
C ASP A 180 -7.64 -0.77 27.33
N HIS A 181 -7.49 0.51 27.67
CA HIS A 181 -7.08 0.98 28.99
C HIS A 181 -8.16 0.59 30.01
N ASP A 182 -8.03 -0.57 30.64
CA ASP A 182 -8.68 -0.82 31.93
C ASP A 182 -7.83 -0.16 33.02
N HIS A 183 -8.00 1.15 33.21
CA HIS A 183 -7.57 1.81 34.44
C HIS A 183 -8.54 1.41 35.55
N GLY A 184 -8.23 0.28 36.19
CA GLY A 184 -8.80 -0.09 37.47
C GLY A 184 -8.56 1.02 38.48
N HIS A 185 -9.63 1.76 38.79
CA HIS A 185 -9.74 2.47 40.06
C HIS A 185 -9.75 1.41 41.17
N HIS A 186 -8.70 1.34 41.97
CA HIS A 186 -8.79 0.81 43.33
C HIS A 186 -7.81 1.53 44.27
N HIS A 187 -8.44 2.19 45.25
CA HIS A 187 -7.99 2.74 46.54
C HIS A 187 -7.00 3.90 46.56
#